data_AF-A0A354P0C8-F1
#
_entry.id   AF-A0A354P0C8-F1
#
_cell.length_a   1.000
_cell.length_b   1.000
_cell.length_c   1.000
_cell.angle_alpha   90.00
_cell.angle_beta   90.00
_cell.angle_gamma   90.00
#
_symmetry.space_group_name_H-M   'P 1'
#
loop_
_entity.id
_entity.type
_entity.pdbx_description
1 polymer ?
#
loop_
_entity_poly.entity_id
_entity_poly.type
_entity_poly.pdbx_seq_one_letter_code
_entity_poly.pdbx_strand_id
1 'polypeptide(L)'
;MGYSDDLRRMGASMWETEQNHPFVTGIGDGSLPLENFRHYMRQDYIFLIEYCRAISLAVAKAPTVEDMGWFAKLIHETLNTEMALHVGFCADFGISKEELLATKPSPTTVGYTNHMIQTGFS
;
A
#
# COMPACT_ATOMS: atom_id res chain seq x y z
N MET A 1 17.58 7.10 -20.86
CA MET A 1 16.17 7.00 -20.43
C MET A 1 15.90 5.51 -20.29
N GLY A 2 15.66 5.05 -19.06
CA GLY A 2 15.42 3.64 -18.76
C GLY A 2 13.93 3.28 -18.88
N TYR A 3 13.61 1.99 -18.82
CA TYR A 3 12.22 1.52 -18.89
C TYR A 3 11.32 2.14 -17.80
N SER A 4 11.87 2.40 -16.61
CA SER A 4 11.19 3.11 -15.52
C SER A 4 10.78 4.54 -15.90
N ASP A 5 11.59 5.24 -16.69
CA ASP A 5 11.29 6.60 -17.15
C ASP A 5 10.13 6.58 -18.15
N ASP A 6 10.07 5.55 -19.00
CA ASP A 6 8.98 5.37 -19.96
C ASP A 6 7.66 5.08 -19.25
N LEU A 7 7.66 4.19 -18.24
CA LEU A 7 6.49 3.93 -17.40
C LEU A 7 6.05 5.20 -16.64
N ARG A 8 7.00 5.96 -16.10
CA ARG A 8 6.71 7.24 -15.42
C ARG A 8 6.04 8.23 -16.36
N ARG A 9 6.51 8.34 -17.61
CA ARG A 9 5.94 9.20 -18.64
C ARG A 9 4.53 8.74 -19.03
N MET A 10 4.31 7.44 -19.18
CA MET A 10 2.99 6.88 -19.49
C MET A 10 1.95 7.16 -18.39
N GLY A 11 2.35 7.08 -17.11
CA GLY A 11 1.48 7.34 -15.97
C GLY A 11 1.40 8.81 -15.52
N ALA A 12 2.03 9.75 -16.24
CA ALA A 12 2.23 11.11 -15.77
C ALA A 12 0.90 11.84 -15.45
N SER A 13 -0.10 11.73 -16.33
CA SER A 13 -1.40 12.39 -16.13
C SER A 13 -2.19 11.81 -14.95
N MET A 14 -2.13 10.49 -14.74
CA MET A 14 -2.76 9.83 -13.60
C MET A 14 -2.11 10.27 -12.29
N TRP A 15 -0.77 10.30 -12.25
CA TRP A 15 -0.03 10.76 -11.09
C TRP A 15 -0.33 12.22 -10.73
N GLU A 16 -0.42 13.10 -11.73
CA GLU A 16 -0.81 14.50 -11.52
C GLU A 16 -2.23 14.60 -10.96
N THR A 17 -3.14 13.75 -11.42
CA THR A 17 -4.51 13.67 -10.88
C THR A 17 -4.52 13.20 -9.43
N GLU A 18 -3.72 12.20 -9.08
CA GLU A 18 -3.58 11.68 -7.71
C GLU A 18 -3.03 12.75 -6.76
N GLN A 19 -1.98 13.48 -7.17
CA GLN A 19 -1.38 14.54 -6.36
C GLN A 19 -2.35 15.69 -6.08
N ASN A 20 -3.23 16.00 -7.02
CA ASN A 20 -4.25 17.05 -6.88
C ASN A 20 -5.58 16.53 -6.33
N HIS A 21 -5.68 15.23 -6.01
CA HIS A 21 -6.92 14.65 -5.50
C HIS A 21 -7.26 15.26 -4.13
N PRO A 22 -8.55 15.60 -3.87
CA PRO A 22 -8.96 16.24 -2.61
C PRO A 22 -8.56 15.49 -1.34
N PHE A 23 -8.36 14.16 -1.43
CA PHE A 23 -7.83 13.36 -0.33
C PHE A 23 -6.38 13.73 0.00
N VAL A 24 -5.50 13.81 -1.00
CA VAL A 24 -4.06 14.09 -0.82
C VAL A 24 -3.84 15.54 -0.42
N THR A 25 -4.49 16.48 -1.11
CA THR A 25 -4.40 17.90 -0.77
C THR A 25 -5.00 18.18 0.60
N GLY A 26 -6.12 17.51 0.93
CA GLY A 26 -6.76 17.61 2.25
C GLY A 26 -5.93 17.08 3.40
N ILE A 27 -5.05 16.09 3.17
CA ILE A 27 -4.04 15.68 4.16
C ILE A 27 -3.01 16.79 4.35
N GLY A 28 -2.53 17.36 3.24
CA GLY A 28 -1.48 18.38 3.25
C GLY A 28 -1.89 19.70 3.91
N ASP A 29 -3.13 20.13 3.73
CA ASP A 29 -3.66 21.37 4.30
C ASP A 29 -4.50 21.18 5.59
N GLY A 30 -4.74 19.93 5.99
CA GLY A 30 -5.51 19.57 7.19
C GLY A 30 -7.03 19.69 7.04
N SER A 31 -7.56 19.91 5.83
CA SER A 31 -9.00 20.02 5.58
C SER A 31 -9.71 18.67 5.41
N LEU A 32 -8.97 17.55 5.30
CA LEU A 32 -9.57 16.23 5.14
C LEU A 32 -10.44 15.86 6.36
N PRO A 33 -11.72 15.48 6.17
CA PRO A 33 -12.53 14.96 7.26
C PRO A 33 -11.89 13.72 7.90
N LEU A 34 -11.81 13.72 9.22
CA LEU A 34 -11.15 12.65 9.98
C LEU A 34 -11.68 11.25 9.67
N GLU A 35 -12.99 11.12 9.42
CA GLU A 35 -13.61 9.84 9.06
C GLU A 35 -13.11 9.27 7.73
N ASN A 36 -12.80 10.14 6.76
CA ASN A 36 -12.20 9.72 5.49
C ASN A 36 -10.78 9.20 5.71
N PHE A 37 -10.01 9.89 6.56
CA PHE A 37 -8.68 9.44 6.95
C PHE A 37 -8.73 8.09 7.69
N ARG A 38 -9.64 7.93 8.66
CA ARG A 38 -9.85 6.67 9.38
C ARG A 38 -10.28 5.53 8.45
N HIS A 39 -11.12 5.82 7.47
CA HIS A 39 -11.48 4.85 6.43
C HIS A 39 -10.26 4.40 5.64
N TYR A 40 -9.46 5.35 5.14
CA TYR A 40 -8.22 5.06 4.42
C TYR A 40 -7.27 4.20 5.26
N MET A 41 -6.98 4.58 6.50
CA MET A 41 -6.06 3.86 7.39
C MET A 41 -6.46 2.38 7.61
N ARG A 42 -7.76 2.11 7.74
CA ARG A 42 -8.28 0.74 7.86
C ARG A 42 -8.12 -0.07 6.57
N GLN A 43 -8.37 0.56 5.42
CA GLN A 43 -8.20 -0.09 4.12
C GLN A 43 -6.72 -0.31 3.79
N ASP A 44 -5.86 0.64 4.15
CA ASP A 44 -4.41 0.58 3.94
C ASP A 44 -3.77 -0.57 4.73
N TYR A 45 -4.26 -0.86 5.94
CA TYR A 45 -3.83 -2.04 6.69
C TYR A 45 -4.08 -3.35 5.93
N ILE A 46 -5.23 -3.49 5.26
CA ILE A 46 -5.54 -4.68 4.45
C ILE A 46 -4.66 -4.68 3.19
N PHE A 47 -4.46 -3.52 2.57
CA PHE A 47 -3.56 -3.38 1.43
C PHE A 47 -2.15 -3.85 1.78
N LEU A 48 -1.58 -3.43 2.93
CA LEU A 48 -0.24 -3.83 3.38
C LEU A 48 -0.10 -5.36 3.54
N ILE A 49 -1.16 -6.04 4.00
CA ILE A 49 -1.17 -7.52 4.08
C ILE A 49 -1.01 -8.14 2.70
N GLU A 50 -1.80 -7.70 1.71
CA GLU A 50 -1.72 -8.22 0.34
C GLU A 50 -0.42 -7.78 -0.36
N TYR A 51 0.06 -6.58 -0.07
CA TYR A 51 1.33 -6.07 -0.57
C TYR A 51 2.50 -6.94 -0.11
N CYS A 52 2.52 -7.37 1.17
CA CYS A 52 3.50 -8.34 1.65
C CYS A 52 3.47 -9.67 0.87
N ARG A 53 2.28 -10.14 0.48
CA ARG A 53 2.14 -11.34 -0.36
C ARG A 53 2.68 -11.11 -1.78
N ALA A 54 2.42 -9.94 -2.37
CA ALA A 54 2.95 -9.57 -3.68
C ALA A 54 4.49 -9.50 -3.67
N ILE A 55 5.09 -8.87 -2.65
CA ILE A 55 6.55 -8.84 -2.52
C ILE A 55 7.11 -10.25 -2.30
N SER A 56 6.40 -11.12 -1.58
CA SER A 56 6.80 -12.53 -1.42
C SER A 56 6.87 -13.27 -2.75
N LEU A 57 5.96 -12.97 -3.70
CA LEU A 57 6.04 -13.49 -5.07
C LEU A 57 7.26 -12.92 -5.81
N ALA A 58 7.61 -11.64 -5.58
CA ALA A 58 8.81 -11.04 -6.14
C ALA A 58 10.09 -11.73 -5.65
N VAL A 59 10.18 -12.10 -4.36
CA VAL A 59 11.28 -12.94 -3.84
C VAL A 59 11.36 -14.27 -4.60
N ALA A 60 10.22 -14.94 -4.79
CA ALA A 60 10.18 -16.24 -5.45
C ALA A 60 10.55 -16.17 -6.94
N LYS A 61 10.29 -15.04 -7.61
CA LYS A 61 10.57 -14.83 -9.04
C LYS A 61 11.87 -14.09 -9.32
N ALA A 62 12.58 -13.62 -8.29
CA ALA A 62 13.80 -12.84 -8.45
C ALA A 62 14.89 -13.63 -9.20
N PRO A 63 15.61 -13.00 -10.15
CA PRO A 63 16.56 -13.70 -11.00
C PRO A 63 17.91 -13.98 -10.31
N THR A 64 18.22 -13.25 -9.22
CA THR A 64 19.48 -13.37 -8.49
C THR A 64 19.25 -13.47 -6.98
N VAL A 65 20.22 -14.07 -6.29
CA VAL A 65 20.20 -14.17 -4.80
C VAL A 65 20.27 -12.77 -4.15
N GLU A 66 20.93 -11.82 -4.80
CA GLU A 66 20.98 -10.43 -4.33
C GLU A 66 19.59 -9.78 -4.37
N ASP A 67 18.88 -9.93 -5.50
CA ASP A 67 17.50 -9.43 -5.65
C ASP A 67 16.54 -10.11 -4.66
N MET A 68 16.68 -11.44 -4.47
CA MET A 68 15.93 -12.18 -3.44
C MET A 68 16.16 -11.58 -2.05
N GLY A 69 17.41 -11.30 -1.70
CA GLY A 69 17.79 -10.68 -0.43
C GLY A 69 17.20 -9.29 -0.25
N TRP A 70 17.19 -8.48 -1.31
CA TRP A 70 16.58 -7.15 -1.30
C TRP A 70 15.08 -7.21 -1.05
N PHE A 71 14.34 -8.06 -1.77
CA PHE A 71 12.90 -8.22 -1.57
C PHE A 71 12.57 -8.85 -0.20
N ALA A 72 13.39 -9.80 0.29
CA ALA A 72 13.21 -10.38 1.62
C ALA A 72 13.36 -9.32 2.72
N LYS A 73 14.33 -8.40 2.56
CA LYS A 73 14.48 -7.25 3.46
C LYS A 73 13.25 -6.34 3.39
N LEU A 74 12.75 -6.02 2.20
CA LEU A 74 11.55 -5.20 2.02
C LEU A 74 10.32 -5.83 2.72
N ILE A 75 10.10 -7.14 2.57
CA ILE A 75 9.03 -7.84 3.29
C ILE A 75 9.22 -7.73 4.80
N HIS A 76 10.45 -7.90 5.29
CA HIS A 76 10.72 -7.81 6.72
C HIS A 76 10.37 -6.42 7.27
N GLU A 77 10.80 -5.36 6.57
CA GLU A 77 10.51 -3.97 6.92
C GLU A 77 9.00 -3.70 6.93
N THR A 78 8.28 -4.07 5.86
CA THR A 78 6.83 -3.85 5.81
C THR A 78 6.08 -4.71 6.84
N LEU A 79 6.28 -6.03 6.84
CA LEU A 79 5.49 -6.97 7.64
C LEU A 79 5.75 -6.84 9.15
N ASN A 80 7.00 -6.58 9.55
CA ASN A 80 7.40 -6.63 10.96
C ASN A 80 7.67 -5.23 11.56
N THR A 81 7.86 -4.20 10.74
CA THR A 81 8.10 -2.83 11.24
C THR A 81 6.93 -1.93 10.89
N GLU A 82 6.65 -1.74 9.60
CA GLU A 82 5.61 -0.82 9.12
C GLU A 82 4.23 -1.20 9.65
N MET A 83 3.84 -2.48 9.59
CA MET A 83 2.53 -2.90 10.11
C MET A 83 2.36 -2.62 11.61
N ALA A 84 3.41 -2.75 12.41
CA ALA A 84 3.34 -2.44 13.85
C ALA A 84 3.18 -0.94 14.08
N LEU A 85 3.92 -0.11 13.33
CA LEU A 85 3.78 1.34 13.33
C LEU A 85 2.37 1.76 12.87
N HIS A 86 1.84 1.13 11.83
CA HIS A 86 0.50 1.38 11.29
C HIS A 86 -0.59 1.12 12.33
N VAL A 87 -0.50 0.01 13.07
CA VAL A 87 -1.43 -0.31 14.16
C VAL A 87 -1.35 0.74 15.27
N GLY A 88 -0.14 1.16 15.65
CA GLY A 88 0.06 2.21 16.65
C GLY A 88 -0.54 3.55 16.19
N PHE A 89 -0.27 3.96 14.96
CA PHE A 89 -0.79 5.19 14.39
C PHE A 89 -2.30 5.16 14.24
N CYS A 90 -2.91 4.04 13.82
CA CYS A 90 -4.35 3.84 13.85
C CYS A 90 -4.97 4.11 15.23
N ALA A 91 -4.29 3.71 16.31
CA ALA A 91 -4.76 3.94 17.68
C ALA A 91 -4.76 5.43 18.05
N ASP A 92 -3.78 6.21 17.58
CA ASP A 92 -3.74 7.68 17.77
C ASP A 92 -4.96 8.36 17.14
N PHE A 93 -5.55 7.75 16.11
CA PHE A 93 -6.77 8.21 15.45
C PHE A 93 -8.04 7.56 15.99
N GLY A 94 -7.96 6.78 17.08
CA GLY A 94 -9.12 6.17 17.73
C GLY A 94 -9.63 4.90 17.05
N ILE A 95 -8.85 4.27 16.17
CA ILE A 95 -9.18 2.97 15.58
C ILE A 95 -8.56 1.90 16.49
N SER A 96 -9.40 1.09 17.16
CA SER A 96 -8.87 0.02 17.99
C SER A 96 -8.27 -1.10 17.14
N LYS A 97 -7.38 -1.89 17.75
CA LYS A 97 -6.81 -3.06 17.08
C LYS A 97 -7.90 -4.05 16.66
N GLU A 98 -8.92 -4.23 17.50
CA GLU A 98 -10.06 -5.10 17.21
C GLU A 98 -10.86 -4.59 16.01
N GLU A 99 -11.12 -3.29 15.92
CA GLU A 99 -11.79 -2.69 14.76
C GLU A 99 -10.94 -2.86 13.49
N LEU A 100 -9.63 -2.61 13.58
CA LEU A 100 -8.72 -2.74 12.47
C LEU A 100 -8.69 -4.18 11.93
N LEU A 101 -8.58 -5.17 12.81
CA LEU A 101 -8.60 -6.60 12.44
C LEU A 101 -9.97 -7.06 11.90
N ALA A 102 -11.06 -6.43 12.31
CA ALA A 102 -12.40 -6.71 11.81
C ALA A 102 -12.75 -5.95 10.51
N THR A 103 -11.84 -5.12 9.99
CA THR A 103 -12.08 -4.32 8.80
C THR A 103 -12.36 -5.23 7.60
N LYS A 104 -13.44 -4.93 6.87
CA LYS A 104 -13.74 -5.57 5.58
C LYS A 104 -13.10 -4.78 4.44
N PRO A 105 -12.48 -5.45 3.45
CA PRO A 105 -11.89 -4.74 2.33
C PRO A 105 -12.99 -4.11 1.46
N SER A 106 -12.74 -2.89 1.02
CA SER A 106 -13.56 -2.21 0.02
C SER A 106 -13.39 -2.87 -1.36
N PRO A 107 -14.37 -2.74 -2.28
CA PRO A 107 -14.21 -3.23 -3.64
C PRO A 107 -12.96 -2.67 -4.34
N THR A 108 -12.59 -1.42 -4.07
CA THR A 108 -11.38 -0.78 -4.62
C THR A 108 -10.11 -1.46 -4.11
N THR A 109 -10.02 -1.71 -2.79
CA THR A 109 -8.89 -2.42 -2.18
C THR A 109 -8.75 -3.82 -2.78
N VAL A 110 -9.87 -4.57 -2.85
CA VAL A 110 -9.89 -5.92 -3.46
C VAL A 110 -9.46 -5.87 -4.92
N GLY A 111 -9.98 -4.92 -5.70
CA GLY A 111 -9.66 -4.79 -7.12
C GLY A 111 -8.16 -4.55 -7.34
N TYR A 112 -7.56 -3.65 -6.56
CA TYR A 112 -6.15 -3.34 -6.70
C TYR A 112 -5.25 -4.50 -6.26
N THR A 113 -5.51 -5.06 -5.07
CA THR A 113 -4.66 -6.14 -4.53
C THR A 113 -4.78 -7.42 -5.35
N ASN A 114 -5.98 -7.77 -5.82
CA ASN A 114 -6.16 -8.91 -6.73
C ASN A 114 -5.40 -8.72 -8.03
N HIS A 115 -5.46 -7.53 -8.64
CA HIS A 115 -4.71 -7.25 -9.87
C HIS A 115 -3.21 -7.45 -9.64
N MET A 116 -2.67 -6.87 -8.56
CA MET A 116 -1.25 -6.97 -8.21
C MET A 116 -0.80 -8.43 -8.04
N ILE A 117 -1.57 -9.22 -7.29
CA ILE A 117 -1.26 -10.63 -7.04
C ILE A 117 -1.39 -11.47 -8.32
N GLN A 118 -2.46 -11.27 -9.11
CA GLN A 118 -2.67 -12.02 -10.35
C GLN A 118 -1.59 -11.75 -11.38
N THR A 119 -1.19 -10.49 -11.56
CA THR A 119 -0.05 -10.13 -12.42
C THR A 119 1.26 -10.70 -11.87
N GLY A 120 1.41 -10.79 -10.54
CA GLY A 120 2.52 -11.48 -9.92
C GLY A 120 2.56 -12.98 -10.21
N PHE A 121 1.41 -13.63 -10.42
CA PHE A 121 1.33 -15.06 -10.76
C PHE A 121 1.53 -15.36 -12.25
N SER A 122 1.06 -14.49 -13.16
CA SER A 122 1.29 -14.63 -14.60
C SER A 122 2.77 -14.68 -14.98
#